data_AF-A0A2N6JCL1-F1
#
_entry.id   AF-A0A2N6JCL1-F1
#
_cell.length_a   1.000
_cell.length_b   1.000
_cell.length_c   1.000
_cell.angle_alpha   90.00
_cell.angle_beta   90.00
_cell.angle_gamma   90.00
#
_symmetry.space_group_name_H-M   'P 1'
#
loop_
_entity.id
_entity.type
_entity.pdbx_description
1 polymer ?
#
loop_
_entity_poly.entity_id
_entity_poly.type
_entity_poly.pdbx_seq_one_letter_code
_entity_poly.pdbx_strand_id
1 'polypeptide(L)'
;MKKMLSNILHYVTQSIARNKSCLAATLMAILAAPVLAQPAISVNQLKEFRAMYGRSPIAVKYVLVRSDGSECCEDGAATPAYLLDITSKKAIKPAPLKEAFNLLKQDFVLAIDDESLISTAQGDYVVMTVTRIPENKTQYKPCMTGMGDERAYLIAVKGRTAKVINRDFWGCGKSYEVIREGTDLGYRVKEQDGATSTRYLLRGGALVEEKMVSREMSRQ
;
A
#
# COMPACT_ATOMS: atom_id res chain seq x y z
N MET A 1 -2.31 13.17 -69.64
CA MET A 1 -2.13 12.64 -68.27
C MET A 1 -3.19 13.15 -67.28
N LYS A 2 -4.49 12.97 -67.59
CA LYS A 2 -5.62 13.31 -66.68
C LYS A 2 -6.64 12.17 -66.51
N LYS A 3 -6.40 11.01 -67.14
CA LYS A 3 -7.30 9.84 -67.10
C LYS A 3 -6.87 8.72 -66.14
N MET A 4 -5.69 8.82 -65.51
CA MET A 4 -5.20 7.78 -64.58
C MET A 4 -5.52 8.06 -63.10
N LEU A 5 -5.94 9.27 -62.74
CA LEU A 5 -6.28 9.64 -61.36
C LEU A 5 -7.78 9.46 -61.03
N SER A 6 -8.63 9.18 -62.01
CA SER A 6 -10.08 9.00 -61.80
C SER A 6 -10.47 7.59 -61.34
N ASN A 7 -9.64 6.58 -61.61
CA ASN A 7 -9.99 5.18 -61.29
C ASN A 7 -9.51 4.72 -59.91
N ILE A 8 -8.60 5.45 -59.26
CA ILE A 8 -8.16 5.12 -57.89
C ILE A 8 -9.17 5.64 -56.85
N LEU A 9 -9.91 6.72 -57.16
CA LEU A 9 -10.86 7.32 -56.22
C LEU A 9 -12.19 6.53 -56.11
N HIS A 10 -12.53 5.69 -57.09
CA HIS A 10 -13.72 4.83 -57.03
C HIS A 10 -13.49 3.49 -56.31
N TYR A 11 -12.25 2.99 -56.29
CA TYR A 11 -11.93 1.73 -55.59
C TYR A 11 -11.74 1.92 -54.07
N VAL A 12 -11.27 3.10 -53.65
CA VAL A 12 -11.06 3.41 -52.22
C VAL A 12 -12.37 3.75 -51.51
N THR A 13 -13.39 4.23 -52.22
CA THR A 13 -14.68 4.61 -51.61
C THR A 13 -15.67 3.45 -51.45
N GLN A 14 -15.54 2.36 -52.19
CA GLN A 14 -16.39 1.17 -52.02
C GLN A 14 -15.89 0.16 -50.96
N SER A 15 -14.62 0.23 -50.54
CA SER A 15 -14.10 -0.64 -49.46
C SER A 15 -14.48 -0.15 -48.05
N ILE A 16 -14.80 1.14 -47.89
CA ILE A 16 -15.07 1.77 -46.58
C ILE A 16 -16.54 1.57 -46.11
N ALA A 17 -17.41 1.05 -46.97
CA ALA A 17 -18.84 0.88 -46.64
C ALA A 17 -19.18 -0.46 -45.96
N ARG A 18 -18.26 -1.44 -45.88
CA ARG A 18 -18.57 -2.78 -45.34
C ARG A 18 -17.91 -3.15 -44.00
N ASN A 19 -17.04 -2.31 -43.44
CA ASN A 19 -16.25 -2.66 -42.25
C ASN A 19 -16.43 -1.73 -41.04
N LYS A 20 -17.56 -1.02 -40.95
CA LYS A 20 -17.85 -0.16 -39.79
C LYS A 20 -18.30 -0.93 -38.53
N SER A 21 -18.62 -2.22 -38.65
CA SER A 21 -19.12 -3.02 -37.52
C SER A 21 -18.03 -3.72 -36.72
N CYS A 22 -16.78 -3.76 -37.19
CA CYS A 22 -15.70 -4.49 -36.51
C CYS A 22 -14.78 -3.56 -35.68
N LEU A 23 -14.55 -2.34 -36.15
CA LEU A 23 -13.66 -1.36 -35.48
C LEU A 23 -14.26 -0.73 -34.21
N ALA A 24 -15.59 -0.72 -34.07
CA ALA A 24 -16.23 -0.26 -32.83
C ALA A 24 -16.17 -1.30 -31.71
N ALA A 25 -16.05 -2.60 -32.04
CA ALA A 25 -15.98 -3.67 -31.05
C ALA A 25 -14.58 -3.81 -30.43
N THR A 26 -13.52 -3.48 -31.18
CA THR A 26 -12.14 -3.57 -30.67
C THR A 26 -11.74 -2.39 -29.77
N LEU A 27 -12.36 -1.21 -29.94
CA LEU A 27 -12.08 -0.05 -29.09
C LEU A 27 -12.85 -0.05 -27.76
N MET A 28 -14.03 -0.70 -27.68
CA MET A 28 -14.76 -0.85 -26.42
C MET A 28 -14.20 -1.94 -25.50
N ALA A 29 -13.49 -2.95 -26.03
CA ALA A 29 -12.91 -4.01 -25.22
C ALA A 29 -11.66 -3.57 -24.43
N ILE A 30 -10.99 -2.48 -24.81
CA ILE A 30 -9.75 -2.00 -24.17
C ILE A 30 -10.04 -1.08 -22.96
N LEU A 31 -11.27 -0.60 -22.78
CA LEU A 31 -11.65 0.26 -21.64
C LEU A 31 -12.33 -0.50 -20.48
N ALA A 32 -12.57 -1.80 -20.65
CA ALA A 32 -13.02 -2.67 -19.56
C ALA A 32 -11.82 -3.32 -18.84
N ALA A 33 -10.82 -2.52 -18.46
CA ALA A 33 -10.01 -2.93 -17.33
C ALA A 33 -10.97 -3.08 -16.15
N PRO A 34 -11.04 -4.23 -15.45
CA PRO A 34 -11.91 -4.35 -14.30
C PRO A 34 -11.44 -3.31 -13.29
N VAL A 35 -12.17 -2.20 -13.19
CA VAL A 35 -12.19 -1.41 -11.97
C VAL A 35 -12.83 -2.36 -10.97
N LEU A 36 -12.01 -3.22 -10.36
CA LEU A 36 -12.45 -4.10 -9.27
C LEU A 36 -13.13 -3.18 -8.27
N ALA A 37 -14.45 -3.33 -8.18
CA ALA A 37 -15.25 -2.45 -7.35
C ALA A 37 -14.72 -2.61 -5.92
N GLN A 38 -14.42 -1.48 -5.28
CA GLN A 38 -13.97 -1.46 -3.90
C GLN A 38 -14.98 -2.24 -3.03
N PRO A 39 -14.53 -3.20 -2.20
CA PRO A 39 -15.44 -4.04 -1.44
C PRO A 39 -16.29 -3.19 -0.49
N ALA A 40 -17.54 -3.59 -0.31
CA ALA A 40 -18.41 -3.04 0.72
C ALA A 40 -18.46 -4.05 1.87
N ILE A 41 -17.86 -3.70 3.01
CA ILE A 41 -17.81 -4.59 4.18
C ILE A 41 -19.01 -4.29 5.07
N SER A 42 -19.82 -5.31 5.30
CA SER A 42 -21.01 -5.23 6.16
C SER A 42 -20.65 -5.18 7.65
N VAL A 43 -21.61 -4.80 8.48
CA VAL A 43 -21.43 -4.81 9.94
C VAL A 43 -21.16 -6.22 10.49
N ASN A 44 -21.73 -7.27 9.87
CA ASN A 44 -21.50 -8.64 10.31
C ASN A 44 -20.09 -9.11 9.98
N GLN A 45 -19.59 -8.82 8.76
CA GLN A 45 -18.19 -9.09 8.41
C GLN A 45 -17.20 -8.34 9.32
N LEU A 46 -17.50 -7.08 9.69
CA LEU A 46 -16.68 -6.34 10.66
C LEU A 46 -16.65 -7.03 12.04
N LYS A 47 -17.74 -7.69 12.47
CA LYS A 47 -17.75 -8.48 13.71
C LYS A 47 -16.89 -9.72 13.58
N GLU A 48 -16.89 -10.39 12.43
CA GLU A 48 -16.03 -11.55 12.16
C GLU A 48 -14.55 -11.16 12.24
N PHE A 49 -14.14 -10.07 11.57
CA PHE A 49 -12.79 -9.54 11.72
C PHE A 49 -12.44 -9.22 13.17
N ARG A 50 -13.28 -8.48 13.90
CA ARG A 50 -13.02 -8.21 15.33
C ARG A 50 -12.91 -9.48 16.17
N ALA A 51 -13.65 -10.53 15.85
CA ALA A 51 -13.58 -11.79 16.58
C ALA A 51 -12.25 -12.51 16.31
N MET A 52 -11.75 -12.49 15.06
CA MET A 52 -10.46 -13.07 14.70
C MET A 52 -9.30 -12.39 15.46
N TYR A 53 -9.35 -11.06 15.56
CA TYR A 53 -8.30 -10.27 16.21
C TYR A 53 -8.55 -9.98 17.70
N GLY A 54 -9.69 -10.40 18.26
CA GLY A 54 -10.13 -10.03 19.61
C GLY A 54 -9.30 -10.61 20.76
N ARG A 55 -8.41 -11.57 20.46
CA ARG A 55 -7.44 -12.14 21.42
C ARG A 55 -6.03 -11.60 21.24
N SER A 56 -5.80 -10.70 20.29
CA SER A 56 -4.49 -10.09 20.10
C SER A 56 -4.10 -9.31 21.37
N PRO A 57 -2.84 -9.40 21.83
CA PRO A 57 -2.35 -8.58 22.94
C PRO A 57 -2.32 -7.08 22.58
N ILE A 58 -2.36 -6.76 21.29
CA ILE A 58 -2.35 -5.41 20.75
C ILE A 58 -3.72 -5.11 20.14
N ALA A 59 -4.23 -3.90 20.36
CA ALA A 59 -5.50 -3.48 19.80
C ALA A 59 -5.38 -3.27 18.27
N VAL A 60 -5.85 -4.26 17.50
CA VAL A 60 -5.86 -4.19 16.03
C VAL A 60 -6.96 -3.27 15.55
N LYS A 61 -6.59 -2.23 14.80
CA LYS A 61 -7.54 -1.30 14.16
C LYS A 61 -7.67 -1.55 12.67
N TYR A 62 -6.57 -1.89 12.01
CA TYR A 62 -6.50 -1.98 10.56
C TYR A 62 -6.09 -3.37 10.11
N VAL A 63 -6.80 -3.90 9.13
CA VAL A 63 -6.45 -5.17 8.48
C VAL A 63 -6.42 -5.01 6.97
N LEU A 64 -5.69 -5.88 6.29
CA LEU A 64 -5.63 -5.91 4.84
C LEU A 64 -6.70 -6.86 4.29
N VAL A 65 -7.45 -6.39 3.29
CA VAL A 65 -8.49 -7.20 2.63
C VAL A 65 -8.37 -7.14 1.11
N ARG A 66 -8.81 -8.20 0.44
CA ARG A 66 -8.91 -8.32 -1.02
C ARG A 66 -10.18 -7.63 -1.53
N SER A 67 -10.34 -7.55 -2.85
CA SER A 67 -11.51 -6.93 -3.49
C SER A 67 -12.84 -7.65 -3.24
N ASP A 68 -12.80 -8.93 -2.85
CA ASP A 68 -13.98 -9.71 -2.44
C ASP A 68 -14.34 -9.51 -0.94
N GLY A 69 -13.51 -8.77 -0.20
CA GLY A 69 -13.66 -8.53 1.23
C GLY A 69 -13.08 -9.62 2.13
N SER A 70 -12.45 -10.64 1.57
CA SER A 70 -11.67 -11.63 2.34
C SER A 70 -10.36 -11.02 2.84
N GLU A 71 -9.78 -11.63 3.87
CA GLU A 71 -8.49 -11.26 4.42
C GLU A 71 -7.34 -11.43 3.40
N CYS A 72 -6.31 -10.60 3.56
CA CYS A 72 -5.11 -10.53 2.73
C CYS A 72 -3.91 -10.24 3.66
N CYS A 73 -2.64 -10.42 3.30
CA CYS A 73 -2.04 -10.87 2.04
C CYS A 73 -0.88 -11.84 2.32
N GLU A 74 -1.09 -12.85 3.16
CA GLU A 74 -0.04 -13.80 3.55
C GLU A 74 0.50 -14.61 2.37
N ASP A 75 -0.33 -14.88 1.35
CA ASP A 75 0.05 -15.65 0.15
C ASP A 75 0.60 -14.79 -1.01
N GLY A 76 0.90 -13.52 -0.74
CA GLY A 76 1.42 -12.58 -1.74
C GLY A 76 0.38 -11.67 -2.39
N ALA A 77 0.80 -10.43 -2.68
CA ALA A 77 -0.04 -9.36 -3.21
C ALA A 77 -0.22 -9.44 -4.75
N ALA A 78 -0.78 -10.53 -5.26
CA ALA A 78 -1.16 -10.61 -6.68
C ALA A 78 -2.42 -9.79 -7.00
N THR A 79 -3.20 -9.42 -5.98
CA THR A 79 -4.46 -8.67 -6.10
C THR A 79 -4.41 -7.36 -5.31
N PRO A 80 -5.09 -6.29 -5.78
CA PRO A 80 -5.12 -5.02 -5.05
C PRO A 80 -5.60 -5.19 -3.61
N ALA A 81 -4.79 -4.73 -2.66
CA ALA A 81 -5.13 -4.71 -1.25
C ALA A 81 -5.86 -3.43 -0.83
N TYR A 82 -6.73 -3.56 0.16
CA TYR A 82 -7.45 -2.46 0.79
C TYR A 82 -7.21 -2.47 2.29
N LEU A 83 -7.11 -1.30 2.90
CA LEU A 83 -6.96 -1.11 4.34
C LEU A 83 -8.34 -0.92 4.99
N LEU A 84 -8.74 -1.89 5.81
CA LEU A 84 -10.04 -1.92 6.48
C LEU A 84 -9.93 -1.49 7.93
N ASP A 85 -10.67 -0.45 8.33
CA ASP A 85 -10.87 -0.11 9.74
C ASP A 85 -11.90 -1.07 10.36
N ILE A 86 -11.43 -2.06 11.12
CA ILE A 86 -12.30 -3.06 11.74
C ILE A 86 -13.06 -2.50 12.95
N THR A 87 -12.67 -1.33 13.49
CA THR A 87 -13.33 -0.68 14.63
C THR A 87 -14.60 0.08 14.23
N SER A 88 -14.81 0.32 12.93
CA SER A 88 -15.99 1.01 12.40
C SER A 88 -17.31 0.36 12.84
N LYS A 89 -18.21 1.12 13.46
CA LYS A 89 -19.53 0.60 13.87
C LYS A 89 -20.54 0.46 12.73
N LYS A 90 -20.20 0.93 11.53
CA LYS A 90 -21.08 0.95 10.35
C LYS A 90 -20.41 0.22 9.19
N ALA A 91 -21.22 -0.23 8.24
CA ALA A 91 -20.73 -0.74 6.97
C ALA A 91 -19.82 0.30 6.31
N ILE A 92 -18.69 -0.15 5.78
CA ILE A 92 -17.61 0.72 5.32
C ILE A 92 -17.00 0.17 4.03
N LYS A 93 -16.46 1.08 3.23
CA LYS A 93 -15.59 0.74 2.11
C LYS A 93 -14.13 0.98 2.55
N PRO A 94 -13.26 -0.04 2.53
CA PRO A 94 -11.89 0.04 3.01
C PRO A 94 -11.03 0.90 2.09
N ALA A 95 -10.05 1.63 2.63
CA ALA A 95 -9.24 2.56 1.85
C ALA A 95 -8.36 1.81 0.84
N PRO A 96 -8.32 2.21 -0.44
CA PRO A 96 -7.52 1.51 -1.43
C PRO A 96 -6.03 1.82 -1.24
N LEU A 97 -5.18 0.79 -1.21
CA LEU A 97 -3.71 0.95 -1.08
C LEU A 97 -3.02 0.98 -2.45
N LYS A 98 -3.57 1.75 -3.40
CA LYS A 98 -3.09 1.80 -4.80
C LYS A 98 -1.61 2.17 -4.89
N GLU A 99 -1.18 3.18 -4.13
CA GLU A 99 0.20 3.64 -4.16
C GLU A 99 1.15 2.57 -3.65
N ALA A 100 0.83 1.96 -2.50
CA ALA A 100 1.61 0.86 -1.96
C ALA A 100 1.69 -0.31 -2.94
N PHE A 101 0.56 -0.73 -3.51
CA PHE A 101 0.50 -1.83 -4.46
C PHE A 101 1.33 -1.58 -5.73
N ASN A 102 1.28 -0.35 -6.26
CA ASN A 102 2.10 0.03 -7.43
C ASN A 102 3.61 0.01 -7.15
N LEU A 103 4.03 0.08 -5.87
CA LEU A 103 5.43 -0.04 -5.47
C LEU A 103 5.88 -1.51 -5.38
N LEU A 104 4.95 -2.46 -5.39
CA LEU A 104 5.24 -3.89 -5.32
C LEU A 104 5.36 -4.46 -6.74
N LYS A 105 6.37 -5.29 -6.94
CA LYS A 105 6.36 -6.25 -8.05
C LYS A 105 5.58 -7.49 -7.58
N GLN A 106 5.36 -8.47 -8.45
CA GLN A 106 4.84 -9.77 -8.00
C GLN A 106 5.74 -10.34 -6.88
N ASP A 107 5.16 -11.13 -5.96
CA ASP A 107 5.83 -11.88 -4.87
C ASP A 107 6.16 -11.12 -3.56
N PHE A 108 5.28 -10.25 -3.07
CA PHE A 108 5.44 -9.63 -1.75
C PHE A 108 4.24 -9.88 -0.83
N VAL A 109 4.53 -10.14 0.44
CA VAL A 109 3.60 -10.13 1.57
C VAL A 109 3.53 -8.71 2.12
N LEU A 110 2.32 -8.28 2.43
CA LEU A 110 2.03 -7.00 3.08
C LEU A 110 1.58 -7.27 4.52
N ALA A 111 2.09 -6.50 5.47
CA ALA A 111 1.62 -6.52 6.85
C ALA A 111 1.49 -5.09 7.41
N ILE A 112 0.59 -4.92 8.38
CA ILE A 112 0.42 -3.69 9.14
C ILE A 112 1.08 -3.91 10.50
N ASP A 113 1.92 -2.98 10.91
CA ASP A 113 2.48 -2.97 12.26
C ASP A 113 1.49 -2.27 13.20
N ASP A 114 0.66 -3.04 13.89
CA ASP A 114 -0.38 -2.53 14.78
C ASP A 114 0.19 -1.77 15.99
N GLU A 115 1.42 -2.06 16.44
CA GLU A 115 2.06 -1.34 17.55
C GLU A 115 2.47 0.08 17.15
N SER A 116 2.66 0.31 15.84
CA SER A 116 3.03 1.61 15.29
C SER A 116 1.85 2.60 15.15
N LEU A 117 0.64 2.21 15.54
CA LEU A 117 -0.54 3.04 15.30
C LEU A 117 -0.52 4.34 16.13
N ILE A 118 -0.61 5.47 15.44
CA ILE A 118 -0.87 6.79 16.02
C ILE A 118 -2.20 7.32 15.49
N SER A 119 -3.21 7.41 16.37
CA SER A 119 -4.48 8.09 16.05
C SER A 119 -4.50 9.54 16.52
N THR A 120 -4.94 10.44 15.65
CA THR A 120 -5.07 11.88 15.91
C THR A 120 -6.41 12.41 15.39
N ALA A 121 -6.77 13.65 15.73
CA ALA A 121 -7.93 14.31 15.14
C ALA A 121 -7.80 14.50 13.61
N GLN A 122 -6.58 14.57 13.09
CA GLN A 122 -6.29 14.77 11.67
C GLN A 122 -6.30 13.46 10.86
N GLY A 123 -6.32 12.31 11.53
CA GLY A 123 -6.24 10.98 10.93
C GLY A 123 -5.29 10.06 11.69
N ASP A 124 -5.15 8.86 11.15
CA ASP A 124 -4.27 7.83 11.69
C ASP A 124 -2.99 7.71 10.88
N TYR A 125 -1.94 7.27 11.55
CA TYR A 125 -0.63 6.99 10.97
C TYR A 125 -0.21 5.59 11.42
N VAL A 126 0.23 4.76 10.48
CA VAL A 126 0.61 3.38 10.76
C VAL A 126 1.69 2.94 9.79
N VAL A 127 2.62 2.13 10.27
CA VAL A 127 3.68 1.52 9.46
C VAL A 127 3.12 0.28 8.77
N MET A 128 3.41 0.17 7.47
CA MET A 128 3.14 -1.02 6.68
C MET A 128 4.47 -1.60 6.21
N THR A 129 4.70 -2.87 6.51
CA THR A 129 5.87 -3.63 6.07
C THR A 129 5.55 -4.45 4.84
N VAL A 130 6.59 -4.68 4.05
CA VAL A 130 6.51 -5.33 2.75
C VAL A 130 7.70 -6.27 2.63
N THR A 131 7.43 -7.57 2.53
CA THR A 131 8.47 -8.60 2.55
C THR A 131 8.31 -9.49 1.34
N ARG A 132 9.40 -9.78 0.62
CA ARG A 132 9.36 -10.69 -0.53
C ARG A 132 9.19 -12.15 -0.06
N ILE A 133 8.37 -12.93 -0.77
CA ILE A 133 8.23 -14.38 -0.51
C ILE A 133 9.55 -15.10 -0.88
N PRO A 134 10.15 -15.91 0.02
CA PRO A 134 11.45 -16.55 -0.21
C PRO A 134 11.50 -17.53 -1.39
N GLU A 135 10.37 -18.18 -1.71
CA GLU A 135 10.29 -19.34 -2.61
C GLU A 135 10.73 -19.08 -4.06
N ASN A 136 10.80 -17.81 -4.49
CA ASN A 136 11.19 -17.42 -5.85
C ASN A 136 12.67 -17.01 -6.01
N LYS A 137 13.57 -17.35 -5.06
CA LYS A 137 15.03 -17.15 -5.21
C LYS A 137 15.84 -18.39 -4.81
N THR A 138 16.81 -18.73 -5.64
CA THR A 138 17.94 -19.63 -5.30
C THR A 138 18.90 -19.02 -4.25
N GLN A 139 18.77 -17.72 -3.94
CA GLN A 139 19.54 -17.00 -2.93
C GLN A 139 18.64 -16.01 -2.17
N TYR A 140 17.83 -16.52 -1.24
CA TYR A 140 17.23 -15.67 -0.20
C TYR A 140 18.37 -15.11 0.67
N LYS A 141 18.51 -13.78 0.72
CA LYS A 141 19.41 -13.14 1.68
C LYS A 141 18.58 -12.79 2.91
N PRO A 142 18.78 -13.47 4.05
CA PRO A 142 18.14 -13.09 5.29
C PRO A 142 18.48 -11.63 5.60
N CYS A 143 17.56 -10.97 6.29
CA CYS A 143 17.67 -9.55 6.63
C CYS A 143 19.03 -9.24 7.27
N MET A 144 19.86 -8.48 6.55
CA MET A 144 21.08 -7.85 7.03
C MET A 144 20.95 -6.35 6.82
N THR A 145 21.52 -5.52 7.70
CA THR A 145 21.48 -4.05 7.57
C THR A 145 21.92 -3.62 6.16
N GLY A 146 21.03 -2.95 5.42
CA GLY A 146 21.27 -2.52 4.03
C GLY A 146 21.12 -3.60 2.94
N MET A 147 20.83 -4.85 3.31
CA MET A 147 20.56 -5.97 2.42
C MET A 147 19.34 -6.77 2.91
N GLY A 148 18.17 -6.35 2.47
CA GLY A 148 16.92 -7.07 2.68
C GLY A 148 15.92 -6.72 1.58
N ASP A 149 15.09 -7.69 1.19
CA ASP A 149 13.93 -7.42 0.34
C ASP A 149 12.75 -6.85 1.16
N GLU A 150 12.93 -6.64 2.46
CA GLU A 150 11.94 -6.01 3.35
C GLU A 150 12.00 -4.48 3.30
N ARG A 151 10.84 -3.87 3.07
CA ARG A 151 10.64 -2.42 3.05
C ARG A 151 9.55 -2.02 4.03
N ALA A 152 9.60 -0.78 4.49
CA ALA A 152 8.54 -0.22 5.30
C ALA A 152 8.14 1.16 4.80
N TYR A 153 6.85 1.44 4.92
CA TYR A 153 6.20 2.65 4.47
C TYR A 153 5.39 3.23 5.62
N LEU A 154 5.45 4.55 5.82
CA LEU A 154 4.51 5.22 6.71
C LEU A 154 3.25 5.59 5.93
N ILE A 155 2.11 5.10 6.39
CA ILE A 155 0.80 5.32 5.79
C ILE A 155 0.01 6.31 6.63
N ALA A 156 -0.58 7.32 5.98
CA ALA A 156 -1.58 8.19 6.60
C ALA A 156 -2.98 7.78 6.14
N VAL A 157 -3.89 7.59 7.10
CA VAL A 157 -5.29 7.22 6.87
C VAL A 157 -6.20 8.36 7.32
N LYS A 158 -6.96 8.91 6.37
CA LYS A 158 -7.93 10.00 6.61
C LYS A 158 -9.28 9.60 6.03
N GLY A 159 -10.21 9.21 6.89
CA GLY A 159 -11.51 8.69 6.48
C GLY A 159 -11.35 7.44 5.60
N ARG A 160 -11.72 7.55 4.31
CA ARG A 160 -11.66 6.43 3.34
C ARG A 160 -10.44 6.49 2.42
N THR A 161 -9.43 7.27 2.78
CA THR A 161 -8.23 7.47 1.97
C THR A 161 -7.01 7.05 2.78
N ALA A 162 -6.16 6.22 2.16
CA ALA A 162 -4.85 5.86 2.65
C ALA A 162 -3.80 6.36 1.64
N LYS A 163 -2.72 6.96 2.14
CA LYS A 163 -1.60 7.47 1.31
C LYS A 163 -0.28 7.10 1.94
N VAL A 164 0.72 6.77 1.11
CA VAL A 164 2.09 6.63 1.58
C VAL A 164 2.65 8.03 1.77
N ILE A 165 3.02 8.39 3.00
CA ILE A 165 3.58 9.70 3.34
C ILE A 165 5.09 9.67 3.57
N ASN A 166 5.67 8.48 3.75
CA ASN A 166 7.12 8.27 3.70
C ASN A 166 7.41 6.90 3.09
N ARG A 167 8.23 6.87 2.03
CA ARG A 167 8.65 5.65 1.31
C ARG A 167 9.96 5.06 1.80
N ASP A 168 10.73 5.88 2.50
CA ASP A 168 12.02 5.54 3.07
C ASP A 168 11.84 5.45 4.58
N PHE A 169 10.84 4.69 5.03
CA PHE A 169 10.65 4.43 6.45
C PHE A 169 11.55 3.30 6.97
N TRP A 170 12.36 2.72 6.07
CA TRP A 170 13.42 1.73 6.28
C TRP A 170 12.91 0.42 6.89
N GLY A 171 12.96 -0.67 6.11
CA GLY A 171 12.49 -2.00 6.54
C GLY A 171 13.50 -2.79 7.35
N CYS A 172 14.04 -3.85 6.76
CA CYS A 172 14.95 -4.81 7.40
C CYS A 172 15.91 -4.22 8.46
N GLY A 173 15.94 -4.85 9.64
CA GLY A 173 16.86 -4.51 10.73
C GLY A 173 16.48 -3.24 11.47
N LYS A 174 15.22 -2.78 11.34
CA LYS A 174 14.69 -1.61 12.02
C LYS A 174 13.54 -1.99 12.95
N SER A 175 13.36 -1.18 14.00
CA SER A 175 12.16 -1.19 14.84
C SER A 175 11.53 0.20 14.89
N TYR A 176 10.20 0.24 15.03
CA TYR A 176 9.42 1.47 15.05
C TYR A 176 8.84 1.67 16.44
N GLU A 177 9.31 2.69 17.14
CA GLU A 177 8.78 3.06 18.44
C GLU A 177 7.93 4.32 18.32
N VAL A 178 6.72 4.29 18.87
CA VAL A 178 5.83 5.46 18.90
C VAL A 178 6.31 6.46 19.96
N ILE A 179 6.54 7.70 19.55
CA ILE A 179 6.90 8.83 20.42
C ILE A 179 5.62 9.55 20.84
N ARG A 180 5.41 9.69 22.15
CA ARG A 180 4.32 10.49 22.77
C ARG A 180 4.88 11.29 23.94
N GLU A 181 5.84 12.15 23.68
CA GLU A 181 6.61 12.87 24.70
C GLU A 181 6.27 14.37 24.65
N GLY A 182 5.50 14.87 25.61
CA GLY A 182 5.10 16.28 25.65
C GLY A 182 4.31 16.69 24.39
N THR A 183 4.86 17.63 23.61
CA THR A 183 4.27 18.05 22.32
C THR A 183 4.72 17.19 21.14
N ASP A 184 5.71 16.32 21.33
CA ASP A 184 6.26 15.49 20.27
C ASP A 184 5.40 14.24 20.09
N LEU A 185 4.89 14.09 18.87
CA LEU A 185 4.15 12.93 18.41
C LEU A 185 4.80 12.41 17.14
N GLY A 186 5.10 11.13 17.06
CA GLY A 186 5.72 10.57 15.87
C GLY A 186 6.38 9.23 16.11
N TYR A 187 7.46 8.97 15.39
CA TYR A 187 8.14 7.68 15.38
C TYR A 187 9.62 7.84 15.65
N ARG A 188 10.20 6.91 16.41
CA ARG A 188 11.64 6.68 16.50
C ARG A 188 11.94 5.40 15.73
N VAL A 189 12.70 5.51 14.65
CA VAL A 189 13.16 4.36 13.87
C VAL A 189 14.57 4.04 14.33
N LYS A 190 14.76 2.88 14.95
CA LYS A 190 16.04 2.42 15.49
C LYS A 190 16.64 1.35 14.60
N GLU A 191 17.95 1.34 14.46
CA GLU A 191 18.66 0.15 13.99
C GLU A 191 18.66 -0.94 15.05
N GLN A 192 18.68 -2.20 14.60
CA GLN A 192 18.71 -3.38 15.47
C GLN A 192 19.94 -3.41 16.38
N ASP A 193 21.04 -2.77 15.98
CA ASP A 193 22.24 -2.60 16.81
C ASP A 193 22.16 -1.43 17.80
N GLY A 194 21.08 -0.63 17.73
CA GLY A 194 20.87 0.56 18.55
C GLY A 194 21.83 1.72 18.27
N ALA A 195 22.73 1.61 17.30
CA ALA A 195 23.82 2.56 17.07
C ALA A 195 23.30 3.90 16.50
N THR A 196 22.22 3.84 15.72
CA THR A 196 21.58 5.03 15.14
C THR A 196 20.07 5.01 15.32
N SER A 197 19.50 6.21 15.48
CA SER A 197 18.06 6.39 15.45
C SER A 197 17.68 7.66 14.70
N THR A 198 16.55 7.60 14.01
CA THR A 198 15.96 8.76 13.33
C THR A 198 14.59 9.00 13.93
N ARG A 199 14.30 10.25 14.29
CA ARG A 199 12.96 10.65 14.72
C ARG A 199 12.20 11.21 13.52
N TYR A 200 10.95 10.79 13.38
CA TYR A 200 10.01 11.34 12.41
C TYR A 200 8.82 11.92 13.17
N LEU A 201 8.76 13.24 13.29
CA LEU A 201 7.75 13.95 14.08
C LEU A 201 6.59 14.43 13.21
N LEU A 202 5.38 14.26 13.68
CA LEU A 202 4.15 14.74 13.08
C LEU A 202 3.92 16.19 13.53
N ARG A 203 4.22 17.15 12.65
CA ARG A 203 4.07 18.60 12.91
C ARG A 203 3.12 19.21 11.88
N GLY A 204 1.98 19.74 12.34
CA GLY A 204 1.01 20.39 11.45
C GLY A 204 0.46 19.50 10.33
N GLY A 205 0.45 18.18 10.54
CA GLY A 205 0.03 17.20 9.52
C GLY A 205 1.10 16.84 8.48
N ALA A 206 2.34 17.33 8.65
CA ALA A 206 3.51 16.93 7.89
C ALA A 206 4.46 16.07 8.75
N LEU A 207 5.27 15.25 8.08
CA LEU A 207 6.32 14.47 8.71
C LEU A 207 7.65 15.24 8.64
N VAL A 208 8.31 15.43 9.78
CA VAL A 208 9.61 16.10 9.87
C VAL A 208 10.65 15.09 10.35
N GLU A 209 11.70 14.88 9.56
CA GLU A 209 12.82 14.00 9.91
C GLU A 209 13.87 14.75 10.74
N GLU A 210 14.26 14.16 11.87
CA GLU A 210 15.33 14.63 12.74
C GLU A 210 16.30 13.47 12.98
N LYS A 211 17.50 13.57 12.39
CA LYS A 211 18.55 12.57 12.59
C LYS A 211 19.17 12.74 13.97
N MET A 212 19.17 11.68 14.77
CA MET A 212 19.90 11.63 16.02
C MET A 212 21.22 10.87 15.81
N VAL A 213 22.34 11.57 15.93
CA VAL A 213 23.63 10.91 16.11
C VAL A 213 23.72 10.52 17.58
N SER A 214 23.75 9.23 17.87
CA SER A 214 24.06 8.73 19.22
C SER A 214 25.44 9.27 19.62
N ARG A 215 25.49 10.12 20.66
CA ARG A 215 26.73 10.50 21.35
C ARG A 215 26.98 9.56 22.53
N GLU A 216 26.90 8.25 22.32
CA GLU A 216 27.26 7.26 23.33
C GLU A 216 28.42 6.38 22.85
N MET A 217 29.56 7.01 22.56
CA MET A 217 30.87 6.35 22.47
C MET A 217 32.03 7.33 22.77
N SER A 218 31.83 8.31 23.66
CA SER A 218 32.91 9.23 24.11
C SER A 218 33.14 9.21 25.62
N ARG A 219 32.54 8.25 26.33
CA ARG A 219 32.76 8.04 27.77
C ARG A 219 32.81 6.55 28.06
N GLN A 220 33.91 5.92 27.68
CA GLN A 220 34.51 4.78 28.39
C GLN A 220 36.00 4.76 28.05
#